data_AF-A0A7Y7AFY9-F1
#
_entry.id   AF-A0A7Y7AFY9-F1
#
_cell.length_a   1.000
_cell.length_b   1.000
_cell.length_c   1.000
_cell.angle_alpha   90.00
_cell.angle_beta   90.00
_cell.angle_gamma   90.00
#
_symmetry.space_group_name_H-M   'P 1'
#
loop_
_entity.id
_entity.type
_entity.pdbx_description
1 polymer ?
#
loop_
_entity_poly.entity_id
_entity_poly.type
_entity_poly.pdbx_seq_one_letter_code
_entity_poly.pdbx_strand_id
1 'polypeptide(L)'
;MFRVVITILLLSSFDSMAQDSTAFVQDVDEVKIMRNFKGRYQRRLDLMRRVYPLALDAKVILQQHQEEIDGVSKKRKKKKLGKEAHKTLKDEFGYNIRDLYISEGKLLIRLIHRETGMTVAEIIEAFEGKTRSKWYIGLAKLGGQDLEAEYDPEGEDYLTELIIEEIDAGTIPFSFETKYVDKEVFKEGMKDYRKRRRETHKRMRELKKSKRKKGKS
;
A
#
# COMPACT_ATOMS: atom_id res chain seq x y z
N MET A 1 -34.25 3.54 8.36
CA MET A 1 -34.82 4.06 7.10
C MET A 1 -35.71 5.25 7.41
N PHE A 2 -35.18 6.46 7.38
CA PHE A 2 -36.01 7.67 7.44
C PHE A 2 -35.57 8.57 6.28
N ARG A 3 -36.42 8.66 5.26
CA ARG A 3 -36.26 9.56 4.11
C ARG A 3 -36.82 10.91 4.51
N VAL A 4 -35.97 11.91 4.65
CA VAL A 4 -36.39 13.30 4.87
C VAL A 4 -36.45 13.96 3.50
N VAL A 5 -37.66 14.11 2.98
CA VAL A 5 -37.95 14.82 1.73
C VAL A 5 -38.34 16.26 2.10
N ILE A 6 -37.47 17.23 1.84
CA ILE A 6 -37.78 18.66 2.01
C ILE A 6 -38.22 19.20 0.64
N THR A 7 -39.52 19.35 0.46
CA THR A 7 -40.14 19.97 -0.71
C THR A 7 -40.27 21.48 -0.50
N ILE A 8 -39.44 22.27 -1.19
CA ILE A 8 -39.60 23.73 -1.23
C ILE A 8 -40.47 24.07 -2.43
N LEU A 9 -41.66 24.60 -2.15
CA LEU A 9 -42.70 24.94 -3.12
C LEU A 9 -42.68 26.46 -3.34
N LEU A 10 -42.10 26.93 -4.45
CA LEU A 10 -42.19 28.32 -4.89
C LEU A 10 -43.22 28.42 -6.01
N LEU A 11 -44.32 29.14 -5.75
CA LEU A 11 -45.39 29.38 -6.71
C LEU A 11 -45.38 30.83 -7.21
N SER A 12 -45.76 30.99 -8.49
CA SER A 12 -45.97 32.20 -9.31
C SER A 12 -44.69 32.75 -9.98
N SER A 13 -44.54 32.81 -11.31
CA SER A 13 -45.54 33.18 -12.32
C SER A 13 -45.28 32.56 -13.71
N PHE A 14 -46.39 32.33 -14.41
CA PHE A 14 -46.65 31.86 -15.77
C PHE A 14 -45.87 32.63 -16.87
N ASP A 15 -45.10 31.98 -17.74
CA ASP A 15 -45.46 31.72 -19.16
C ASP A 15 -44.27 31.17 -20.00
N SER A 16 -44.59 30.25 -20.91
CA SER A 16 -43.80 29.71 -22.03
C SER A 16 -42.36 29.22 -21.77
N MET A 17 -42.16 27.91 -21.75
CA MET A 17 -41.15 27.19 -22.56
C MET A 17 -41.33 25.69 -22.32
N ALA A 18 -41.46 24.95 -23.41
CA ALA A 18 -41.56 23.50 -23.43
C ALA A 18 -40.22 22.84 -23.06
N GLN A 19 -40.34 21.64 -22.51
CA GLN A 19 -39.32 20.62 -22.32
C GLN A 19 -38.26 20.87 -21.22
N ASP A 20 -38.09 19.82 -20.42
CA ASP A 20 -36.99 19.58 -19.49
C ASP A 20 -36.95 20.45 -18.23
N SER A 21 -37.87 20.16 -17.30
CA SER A 21 -37.52 20.23 -15.88
C SER A 21 -36.44 19.16 -15.60
N THR A 22 -35.21 19.46 -16.00
CA THR A 22 -34.02 18.72 -15.61
C THR A 22 -33.85 18.91 -14.11
N ALA A 23 -34.36 17.95 -13.34
CA ALA A 23 -33.94 17.79 -11.97
C ALA A 23 -32.43 17.53 -12.02
N PHE A 24 -31.62 18.52 -11.64
CA PHE A 24 -30.22 18.29 -11.31
C PHE A 24 -30.21 17.42 -10.05
N VAL A 25 -30.23 16.11 -10.25
CA VAL A 25 -29.83 15.15 -9.23
C VAL A 25 -28.33 15.29 -9.15
N GLN A 26 -27.85 16.16 -8.26
CA GLN A 26 -26.46 16.08 -7.84
C GLN A 26 -26.36 14.83 -6.98
N ASP A 27 -25.74 13.80 -7.54
CA ASP A 27 -25.13 12.75 -6.72
C ASP A 27 -24.05 13.45 -5.89
N VAL A 28 -24.34 13.65 -4.61
CA VAL A 28 -23.37 14.19 -3.67
C VAL A 28 -22.52 13.01 -3.22
N ASP A 29 -21.23 13.02 -3.57
CA ASP A 29 -20.31 12.00 -3.10
C ASP A 29 -20.36 11.92 -1.56
N GLU A 30 -20.51 10.70 -1.03
CA GLU A 30 -20.56 10.49 0.41
C GLU A 30 -19.20 10.88 1.03
N VAL A 31 -19.14 12.03 1.69
CA VAL A 31 -17.91 12.48 2.36
C VAL A 31 -17.70 11.72 3.66
N LYS A 32 -16.75 10.77 3.68
CA LYS A 32 -16.32 10.10 4.91
C LYS A 32 -15.59 11.06 5.85
N ILE A 33 -16.27 11.50 6.90
CA ILE A 33 -15.67 12.37 7.93
C ILE A 33 -14.83 11.54 8.90
N MET A 34 -13.50 11.54 8.70
CA MET A 34 -12.56 10.87 9.61
C MET A 34 -12.00 11.84 10.67
N ARG A 35 -11.92 11.38 11.93
CA ARG A 35 -11.22 12.15 12.97
C ARG A 35 -9.73 12.32 12.62
N ASN A 36 -9.25 13.56 12.68
CA ASN A 36 -7.87 13.93 12.32
C ASN A 36 -7.50 13.49 10.90
N PHE A 37 -8.37 13.78 9.93
CA PHE A 37 -8.19 13.46 8.51
C PHE A 37 -6.81 13.90 8.00
N LYS A 38 -6.45 15.17 8.16
CA LYS A 38 -5.15 15.72 7.74
C LYS A 38 -3.96 14.90 8.22
N GLY A 39 -3.95 14.51 9.51
CA GLY A 39 -2.86 13.71 10.07
C GLY A 39 -2.87 12.24 9.61
N ARG A 40 -4.04 11.67 9.27
CA ARG A 40 -4.12 10.32 8.70
C ARG A 40 -3.70 10.33 7.23
N TYR A 41 -4.19 11.29 6.47
CA TYR A 41 -3.83 11.54 5.07
C TYR A 41 -2.31 11.69 4.93
N GLN A 42 -1.69 12.61 5.69
CA GLN A 42 -0.24 12.82 5.60
C GLN A 42 0.56 11.55 5.90
N ARG A 43 0.17 10.81 6.95
CA ARG A 43 0.82 9.54 7.29
C ARG A 43 0.65 8.49 6.21
N ARG A 44 -0.53 8.41 5.58
CA ARG A 44 -0.79 7.49 4.46
C ARG A 44 0.05 7.87 3.24
N LEU A 45 0.10 9.16 2.90
CA LEU A 45 0.94 9.68 1.81
C LEU A 45 2.42 9.38 2.03
N ASP A 46 2.93 9.56 3.25
CA ASP A 46 4.33 9.25 3.59
C ASP A 46 4.65 7.76 3.47
N LEU A 47 3.70 6.87 3.81
CA LEU A 47 3.84 5.43 3.55
C LEU A 47 3.85 5.16 2.04
N MET A 48 2.89 5.72 1.29
CA MET A 48 2.75 5.52 -0.15
C MET A 48 4.00 5.95 -0.93
N ARG A 49 4.66 7.05 -0.54
CA ARG A 49 5.94 7.48 -1.13
C ARG A 49 7.03 6.41 -1.11
N ARG A 50 6.97 5.45 -0.18
CA ARG A 50 7.91 4.34 -0.11
C ARG A 50 7.41 3.08 -0.83
N VAL A 51 6.11 2.82 -0.81
CA VAL A 51 5.57 1.52 -1.22
C VAL A 51 4.83 1.52 -2.55
N TYR A 52 4.27 2.65 -2.98
CA TYR A 52 3.51 2.70 -4.22
C TYR A 52 4.39 2.51 -5.47
N PRO A 53 5.58 3.14 -5.58
CA PRO A 53 6.52 2.84 -6.66
C PRO A 53 6.90 1.36 -6.74
N LEU A 54 7.12 0.72 -5.57
CA LEU A 54 7.42 -0.72 -5.50
C LEU A 54 6.27 -1.59 -6.04
N ALA A 55 5.02 -1.21 -5.78
CA ALA A 55 3.85 -1.95 -6.27
C ALA A 55 3.72 -1.81 -7.80
N LEU A 56 3.99 -0.63 -8.34
CA LEU A 56 3.97 -0.37 -9.79
C LEU A 56 5.09 -1.15 -10.51
N ASP A 57 6.30 -1.17 -9.97
CA ASP A 57 7.40 -1.96 -10.54
C ASP A 57 7.07 -3.46 -10.51
N ALA A 58 6.48 -3.94 -9.40
CA ALA A 58 6.03 -5.32 -9.31
C ALA A 58 4.97 -5.65 -10.37
N LYS A 59 3.98 -4.76 -10.59
CA LYS A 59 2.97 -4.90 -11.65
C LYS A 59 3.62 -5.08 -13.02
N VAL A 60 4.58 -4.23 -13.36
CA VAL A 60 5.28 -4.28 -14.66
C VAL A 60 5.97 -5.63 -14.86
N ILE A 61 6.71 -6.11 -13.85
CA ILE A 61 7.42 -7.39 -13.93
C ILE A 61 6.42 -8.56 -14.06
N LEU A 62 5.35 -8.53 -13.27
CA LEU A 62 4.32 -9.57 -13.30
C LEU A 62 3.60 -9.63 -14.66
N GLN A 63 3.27 -8.46 -15.23
CA GLN A 63 2.65 -8.37 -16.55
C GLN A 63 3.57 -8.91 -17.65
N GLN A 64 4.84 -8.49 -17.66
CA GLN A 64 5.83 -8.99 -18.62
C GLN A 64 5.94 -10.53 -18.56
N HIS A 65 5.95 -11.10 -17.36
CA HIS A 65 6.00 -12.55 -17.20
C HIS A 65 4.71 -13.25 -17.61
N GLN A 66 3.55 -12.64 -17.39
CA GLN A 66 2.29 -13.19 -17.84
C GLN A 66 2.26 -13.30 -19.38
N GLU A 67 2.68 -12.24 -20.07
CA GLU A 67 2.81 -12.20 -21.53
C GLU A 67 3.76 -13.29 -22.06
N GLU A 68 4.91 -13.48 -21.41
CA GLU A 68 5.86 -14.56 -21.75
C GLU A 68 5.25 -15.97 -21.56
N ILE A 69 4.44 -16.16 -20.52
CA ILE A 69 3.80 -17.43 -20.18
C ILE A 69 2.69 -17.78 -21.18
N ASP A 70 1.94 -16.79 -21.65
CA ASP A 70 0.81 -16.97 -22.56
C ASP A 70 1.25 -17.48 -23.93
N GLY A 71 2.44 -17.08 -24.39
CA GLY A 71 3.06 -17.60 -25.62
C GLY A 71 3.60 -19.04 -25.55
N VAL A 72 3.53 -19.71 -24.40
CA VAL A 72 4.24 -20.99 -24.17
C VAL A 72 3.27 -22.14 -23.90
N SER A 73 3.14 -23.09 -24.82
CA SER A 73 2.26 -24.27 -24.62
C SER A 73 2.81 -25.30 -23.61
N LYS A 74 4.13 -25.43 -23.48
CA LYS A 74 4.76 -26.48 -22.65
C LYS A 74 4.77 -26.09 -21.16
N LYS A 75 4.05 -26.83 -20.32
CA LYS A 75 4.01 -26.68 -18.85
C LYS A 75 5.40 -26.57 -18.19
N ARG A 76 6.38 -27.35 -18.66
CA ARG A 76 7.77 -27.30 -18.15
C ARG A 76 8.46 -25.96 -18.43
N LYS A 77 8.18 -25.35 -19.58
CA LYS A 77 8.72 -24.03 -19.95
C LYS A 77 8.04 -22.93 -19.14
N LYS A 78 6.71 -22.94 -19.00
CA LYS A 78 5.96 -22.02 -18.11
C LYS A 78 6.55 -22.00 -16.69
N LYS A 79 6.80 -23.19 -16.13
CA LYS A 79 7.43 -23.33 -14.80
C LYS A 79 8.86 -22.79 -14.73
N LYS A 80 9.63 -22.81 -15.83
CA LYS A 80 10.99 -22.23 -15.86
C LYS A 80 10.90 -20.70 -15.83
N LEU A 81 10.02 -20.13 -16.65
CA LEU A 81 9.75 -18.69 -16.70
C LEU A 81 9.29 -18.17 -15.34
N GLY A 82 8.34 -18.86 -14.69
CA GLY A 82 7.88 -18.44 -13.36
C GLY A 82 8.99 -18.45 -12.30
N LYS A 83 9.94 -19.38 -12.39
CA LYS A 83 11.12 -19.38 -11.51
C LYS A 83 12.10 -18.25 -11.79
N GLU A 84 12.24 -17.86 -13.06
CA GLU A 84 13.08 -16.73 -13.47
C GLU A 84 12.47 -15.42 -12.95
N ALA A 85 11.16 -15.23 -13.14
CA ALA A 85 10.38 -14.14 -12.56
C ALA A 85 10.52 -14.02 -11.05
N HIS A 86 10.31 -15.13 -10.35
CA HIS A 86 10.47 -15.19 -8.90
C HIS A 86 11.89 -14.80 -8.47
N LYS A 87 12.90 -15.24 -9.22
CA LYS A 87 14.30 -14.92 -8.92
C LYS A 87 14.56 -13.42 -9.11
N THR A 88 14.10 -12.84 -10.22
CA THR A 88 14.21 -11.40 -10.50
C THR A 88 13.55 -10.58 -9.39
N LEU A 89 12.27 -10.85 -9.07
CA LEU A 89 11.55 -10.17 -8.00
C LEU A 89 12.28 -10.27 -6.65
N LYS A 90 12.81 -11.45 -6.33
CA LYS A 90 13.53 -11.66 -5.08
C LYS A 90 14.88 -10.93 -5.05
N ASP A 91 15.61 -10.91 -6.16
CA ASP A 91 16.94 -10.31 -6.23
C ASP A 91 16.83 -8.77 -6.25
N GLU A 92 15.81 -8.21 -6.90
CA GLU A 92 15.55 -6.77 -6.99
C GLU A 92 14.87 -6.22 -5.73
N PHE A 93 13.78 -6.83 -5.25
CA PHE A 93 12.98 -6.29 -4.14
C PHE A 93 13.25 -6.95 -2.79
N GLY A 94 14.04 -8.03 -2.74
CA GLY A 94 14.16 -8.85 -1.54
C GLY A 94 14.72 -8.11 -0.33
N TYR A 95 15.58 -7.11 -0.52
CA TYR A 95 16.10 -6.26 0.56
C TYR A 95 15.20 -5.06 0.84
N ASN A 96 14.61 -4.43 -0.19
CA ASN A 96 13.56 -3.42 -0.04
C ASN A 96 12.44 -3.92 0.87
N ILE A 97 11.87 -5.09 0.57
CA ILE A 97 10.80 -5.72 1.36
C ILE A 97 11.25 -5.92 2.81
N ARG A 98 12.48 -6.39 3.05
CA ARG A 98 13.01 -6.61 4.41
C ARG A 98 13.27 -5.33 5.19
N ASP A 99 13.48 -4.22 4.49
CA ASP A 99 13.67 -2.90 5.08
C ASP A 99 12.34 -2.23 5.47
N LEU A 100 11.22 -2.70 4.93
CA LEU A 100 9.90 -2.13 5.23
C LEU A 100 9.50 -2.32 6.70
N TYR A 101 8.84 -1.30 7.25
CA TYR A 101 8.06 -1.45 8.46
C TYR A 101 6.82 -2.32 8.20
N ILE A 102 6.27 -2.94 9.25
CA ILE A 102 5.10 -3.81 9.13
C ILE A 102 3.92 -3.08 8.45
N SER A 103 3.66 -1.82 8.80
CA SER A 103 2.58 -1.03 8.19
C SER A 103 2.81 -0.75 6.70
N GLU A 104 4.07 -0.59 6.29
CA GLU A 104 4.44 -0.40 4.89
C GLU A 104 4.26 -1.71 4.12
N GLY A 105 4.73 -2.83 4.68
CA GLY A 105 4.54 -4.15 4.08
C GLY A 105 3.06 -4.50 3.87
N LYS A 106 2.20 -4.22 4.87
CA LYS A 106 0.75 -4.41 4.74
C LYS A 106 0.14 -3.59 3.60
N LEU A 107 0.52 -2.30 3.51
CA LEU A 107 0.03 -1.43 2.44
C LEU A 107 0.56 -1.89 1.06
N LEU A 108 1.82 -2.31 0.98
CA LEU A 108 2.41 -2.84 -0.25
C LEU A 108 1.64 -4.06 -0.77
N ILE A 109 1.27 -5.00 0.11
CA ILE A 109 0.51 -6.21 -0.28
C ILE A 109 -0.81 -5.82 -0.93
N ARG A 110 -1.57 -4.91 -0.32
CA ARG A 110 -2.86 -4.48 -0.86
C ARG A 110 -2.71 -3.63 -2.13
N LEU A 111 -1.68 -2.80 -2.23
CA LEU A 111 -1.38 -2.08 -3.47
C LEU A 111 -1.01 -3.02 -4.62
N ILE A 112 -0.27 -4.11 -4.36
CA ILE A 112 -0.01 -5.15 -5.38
C ILE A 112 -1.34 -5.76 -5.85
N HIS A 113 -2.26 -6.07 -4.92
CA HIS A 113 -3.58 -6.56 -5.29
C HIS A 113 -4.36 -5.53 -6.13
N ARG A 114 -4.36 -4.25 -5.75
CA ARG A 114 -4.98 -3.17 -6.54
C ARG A 114 -4.46 -3.12 -7.98
N GLU A 115 -3.14 -3.21 -8.13
CA GLU A 115 -2.49 -3.01 -9.44
C GLU A 115 -2.55 -4.23 -10.35
N THR A 116 -2.63 -5.44 -9.79
CA THR A 116 -2.50 -6.70 -10.53
C THR A 116 -3.76 -7.56 -10.51
N GLY A 117 -4.68 -7.30 -9.58
CA GLY A 117 -5.84 -8.15 -9.30
C GLY A 117 -5.49 -9.49 -8.65
N MET A 118 -4.23 -9.73 -8.29
CA MET A 118 -3.77 -10.95 -7.65
C MET A 118 -3.27 -10.67 -6.24
N THR A 119 -3.66 -11.51 -5.30
CA THR A 119 -3.09 -11.50 -3.95
C THR A 119 -1.62 -11.91 -4.00
N VAL A 120 -0.86 -11.49 -2.98
CA VAL A 120 0.54 -11.92 -2.88
C VAL A 120 0.62 -13.45 -2.71
N ALA A 121 -0.34 -14.08 -2.05
CA ALA A 121 -0.43 -15.55 -1.98
C ALA A 121 -0.55 -16.20 -3.38
N GLU A 122 -1.41 -15.68 -4.25
CA GLU A 122 -1.59 -16.19 -5.62
C GLU A 122 -0.38 -15.96 -6.51
N ILE A 123 0.23 -14.77 -6.41
CA ILE A 123 1.49 -14.46 -7.09
C ILE A 123 2.53 -15.50 -6.70
N ILE A 124 2.71 -15.72 -5.40
CA ILE A 124 3.64 -16.71 -4.88
C ILE A 124 3.35 -18.10 -5.48
N GLU A 125 2.11 -18.55 -5.45
CA GLU A 125 1.74 -19.87 -6.01
C GLU A 125 2.00 -19.97 -7.53
N ALA A 126 1.72 -18.91 -8.28
CA ALA A 126 1.91 -18.87 -9.73
C ALA A 126 3.39 -18.95 -10.15
N PHE A 127 4.28 -18.30 -9.39
CA PHE A 127 5.71 -18.23 -9.71
C PHE A 127 6.55 -19.34 -9.02
N GLU A 128 5.98 -20.04 -8.04
CA GLU A 128 6.65 -21.12 -7.32
C GLU A 128 6.59 -22.48 -8.03
N GLY A 129 7.58 -23.32 -7.70
CA GLY A 129 7.28 -24.74 -7.57
C GLY A 129 8.09 -25.33 -6.44
N LYS A 130 7.45 -25.98 -5.46
CA LYS A 130 7.99 -26.80 -4.34
C LYS A 130 9.18 -26.25 -3.51
N THR A 131 9.77 -25.09 -3.82
CA THR A 131 10.98 -24.57 -3.14
C THR A 131 10.63 -23.42 -2.20
N ARG A 132 10.28 -23.74 -0.95
CA ARG A 132 10.09 -22.74 0.12
C ARG A 132 11.40 -21.98 0.37
N SER A 133 11.55 -20.82 -0.26
CA SER A 133 12.69 -19.93 -0.08
C SER A 133 12.64 -19.19 1.27
N LYS A 134 13.81 -18.79 1.82
CA LYS A 134 13.91 -17.94 3.02
C LYS A 134 13.24 -16.55 2.85
N TRP A 135 12.98 -16.13 1.61
CA TRP A 135 12.27 -14.88 1.30
C TRP A 135 10.80 -14.91 1.76
N TYR A 136 10.13 -16.07 1.69
CA TYR A 136 8.75 -16.26 2.19
C TYR A 136 8.61 -16.04 3.68
N ILE A 137 9.59 -16.46 4.47
CA ILE A 137 9.59 -16.20 5.91
C ILE A 137 9.68 -14.69 6.17
N GLY A 138 10.33 -13.93 5.27
CA GLY A 138 10.36 -12.47 5.31
C GLY A 138 8.99 -11.87 5.01
N LEU A 139 8.38 -12.24 3.88
CA LEU A 139 7.04 -11.80 3.50
C LEU A 139 5.99 -12.17 4.54
N ALA A 140 5.96 -13.41 5.03
CA ALA A 140 5.04 -13.86 6.06
C ALA A 140 5.26 -13.16 7.41
N LYS A 141 6.47 -12.67 7.71
CA LYS A 141 6.70 -11.84 8.91
C LYS A 141 6.22 -10.39 8.74
N LEU A 142 6.18 -9.88 7.51
CA LEU A 142 5.74 -8.52 7.20
C LEU A 142 4.22 -8.45 7.00
N GLY A 143 3.66 -9.46 6.32
CA GLY A 143 2.23 -9.58 6.01
C GLY A 143 1.44 -10.40 7.02
N GLY A 144 2.04 -11.36 7.73
CA GLY A 144 1.27 -12.23 8.63
C GLY A 144 0.14 -12.96 7.90
N GLN A 145 -1.09 -12.79 8.39
CA GLN A 145 -2.32 -13.28 7.74
C GLN A 145 -2.75 -12.45 6.51
N ASP A 146 -2.08 -11.33 6.22
CA ASP A 146 -2.49 -10.39 5.17
C ASP A 146 -1.94 -10.75 3.78
N LEU A 147 -1.26 -11.89 3.58
CA LEU A 147 -0.76 -12.27 2.24
C LEU A 147 -1.90 -12.52 1.24
N GLU A 148 -3.07 -12.86 1.75
CA GLU A 148 -4.33 -13.04 1.01
C GLU A 148 -5.20 -11.76 1.06
N ALA A 149 -4.67 -10.64 1.57
CA ALA A 149 -5.45 -9.41 1.69
C ALA A 149 -5.74 -8.79 0.33
N GLU A 150 -7.03 -8.55 0.09
CA GLU A 150 -7.53 -7.81 -1.04
C GLU A 150 -7.51 -6.29 -0.77
N TYR A 151 -7.61 -5.50 -1.83
CA TYR A 151 -7.66 -4.05 -1.77
C TYR A 151 -9.11 -3.58 -1.68
N ASP A 152 -9.42 -2.75 -0.68
CA ASP A 152 -10.78 -2.28 -0.40
C ASP A 152 -10.88 -0.76 -0.53
N PRO A 153 -11.16 -0.22 -1.74
CA PRO A 153 -11.23 1.22 -1.97
C PRO A 153 -12.39 1.89 -1.22
N GLU A 154 -13.47 1.14 -0.97
CA GLU A 154 -14.66 1.64 -0.28
C GLU A 154 -14.61 1.46 1.24
N GLY A 155 -13.61 0.79 1.80
CA GLY A 155 -13.48 0.59 3.24
C GLY A 155 -12.11 0.97 3.77
N GLU A 156 -11.25 -0.02 4.02
CA GLU A 156 -9.98 0.19 4.74
C GLU A 156 -8.93 1.00 3.94
N ASP A 157 -8.98 0.90 2.61
CA ASP A 157 -8.03 1.54 1.71
C ASP A 157 -8.57 2.81 1.05
N TYR A 158 -9.74 3.30 1.45
CA TYR A 158 -10.30 4.58 0.98
C TYR A 158 -9.31 5.76 0.98
N LEU A 159 -8.53 5.92 2.05
CA LEU A 159 -7.51 6.99 2.10
C LEU A 159 -6.36 6.76 1.10
N THR A 160 -6.04 5.51 0.78
CA THR A 160 -5.06 5.20 -0.27
C THR A 160 -5.66 5.58 -1.61
N GLU A 161 -6.90 5.18 -1.87
CA GLU A 161 -7.56 5.42 -3.16
C GLU A 161 -7.68 6.90 -3.46
N LEU A 162 -8.17 7.68 -2.49
CA LEU A 162 -8.23 9.13 -2.60
C LEU A 162 -6.86 9.76 -2.94
N ILE A 163 -5.78 9.27 -2.32
CA ILE A 163 -4.44 9.79 -2.62
C ILE A 163 -4.01 9.40 -4.04
N ILE A 164 -4.32 8.18 -4.50
CA ILE A 164 -4.01 7.76 -5.87
C ILE A 164 -4.78 8.62 -6.88
N GLU A 165 -6.07 8.85 -6.66
CA GLU A 165 -6.88 9.74 -7.52
C GLU A 165 -6.30 11.16 -7.57
N GLU A 166 -5.85 11.71 -6.44
CA GLU A 166 -5.21 13.03 -6.41
C GLU A 166 -3.84 13.06 -7.11
N ILE A 167 -3.09 11.95 -7.07
CA ILE A 167 -1.83 11.77 -7.82
C ILE A 167 -2.11 11.73 -9.31
N ASP A 168 -3.08 10.91 -9.73
CA ASP A 168 -3.45 10.71 -11.14
C ASP A 168 -4.04 11.99 -11.75
N ALA A 169 -4.80 12.76 -10.96
CA ALA A 169 -5.29 14.09 -11.34
C ALA A 169 -4.17 15.16 -11.39
N GLY A 170 -2.96 14.87 -10.88
CA GLY A 170 -1.86 15.83 -10.80
C GLY A 170 -2.04 16.91 -9.73
N THR A 171 -2.99 16.74 -8.81
CA THR A 171 -3.27 17.68 -7.72
C THR A 171 -2.13 17.72 -6.71
N ILE A 172 -1.44 16.59 -6.51
CA ILE A 172 -0.27 16.49 -5.62
C ILE A 172 0.97 15.99 -6.36
N PRO A 173 2.16 16.55 -6.07
CA PRO A 173 3.39 16.05 -6.63
C PRO A 173 3.77 14.70 -5.99
N PHE A 174 4.00 13.70 -6.82
CA PHE A 174 4.43 12.37 -6.40
C PHE A 174 5.59 11.88 -7.25
N SER A 175 6.56 11.23 -6.61
CA SER A 175 7.67 10.57 -7.32
C SER A 175 7.38 9.09 -7.43
N PHE A 176 7.36 8.59 -8.66
CA PHE A 176 7.21 7.17 -8.98
C PHE A 176 8.55 6.43 -9.02
N GLU A 177 9.65 7.08 -8.59
CA GLU A 177 10.97 6.47 -8.57
C GLU A 177 11.15 5.55 -7.36
N THR A 178 11.44 4.27 -7.62
CA THR A 178 11.75 3.30 -6.59
C THR A 178 13.17 3.46 -6.07
N LYS A 179 13.30 3.63 -4.75
CA LYS A 179 14.60 3.64 -4.06
C LYS A 179 15.02 2.22 -3.69
N TYR A 180 15.78 1.56 -4.55
CA TYR A 180 16.29 0.23 -4.30
C TYR A 180 17.28 0.21 -3.13
N VAL A 181 17.16 -0.82 -2.30
CA VAL A 181 18.02 -1.06 -1.14
C VAL A 181 18.87 -2.27 -1.45
N ASP A 182 20.17 -2.06 -1.66
CA ASP A 182 21.09 -3.16 -1.81
C ASP A 182 21.35 -3.87 -0.46
N LYS A 183 22.04 -5.01 -0.53
CA LYS A 183 22.41 -5.80 0.65
C LYS A 183 23.31 -5.04 1.62
N GLU A 184 24.16 -4.15 1.12
CA GLU A 184 25.21 -3.47 1.90
C GLU A 184 24.59 -2.33 2.69
N VAL A 185 23.82 -1.47 2.03
CA VAL A 185 22.97 -0.42 2.59
C VAL A 185 22.04 -1.01 3.66
N PHE A 186 21.37 -2.13 3.36
CA PHE A 186 20.51 -2.80 4.37
C PHE A 186 21.29 -3.21 5.63
N LYS A 187 22.48 -3.80 5.46
CA LYS A 187 23.32 -4.23 6.59
C LYS A 187 23.80 -3.04 7.41
N GLU A 188 24.19 -1.97 6.75
CA GLU A 188 24.62 -0.72 7.38
C GLU A 188 23.47 -0.10 8.19
N GLY A 189 22.28 0.05 7.58
CA GLY A 189 21.08 0.53 8.27
C GLY A 189 20.74 -0.30 9.50
N MET A 190 20.88 -1.63 9.42
CA MET A 190 20.65 -2.52 10.57
C MET A 190 21.71 -2.39 11.66
N LYS A 191 22.98 -2.14 11.31
CA LYS A 191 24.06 -1.88 12.29
C LYS A 191 23.79 -0.59 13.04
N ASP A 192 23.38 0.44 12.32
CA ASP A 192 23.04 1.75 12.89
C ASP A 192 21.79 1.70 13.76
N TYR A 193 20.74 1.00 13.33
CA TYR A 193 19.56 0.75 14.14
C TYR A 193 19.92 0.08 15.47
N ARG A 194 20.74 -0.98 15.42
CA ARG A 194 21.22 -1.68 16.63
C ARG A 194 22.01 -0.75 17.54
N LYS A 195 22.85 0.13 16.99
CA LYS A 195 23.62 1.13 17.74
C LYS A 195 22.69 2.14 18.43
N ARG A 196 21.80 2.79 17.67
CA ARG A 196 20.81 3.75 18.20
C ARG A 196 19.92 3.14 19.28
N ARG A 197 19.48 1.89 19.08
CA ARG A 197 18.66 1.17 20.08
C ARG A 197 19.42 0.95 21.39
N ARG A 198 20.69 0.55 21.31
CA ARG A 198 21.55 0.39 22.50
C ARG A 198 21.76 1.71 23.24
N GLU A 199 22.05 2.78 22.51
CA GLU A 199 22.24 4.13 23.06
C GLU A 199 20.96 4.65 23.72
N THR A 200 19.81 4.52 23.04
CA THR A 200 18.50 4.88 23.56
C THR A 200 18.20 4.12 24.86
N HIS A 201 18.45 2.80 24.88
CA HIS A 201 18.23 2.00 26.08
C HIS A 201 19.13 2.42 27.25
N LYS A 202 20.40 2.75 26.97
CA LYS A 202 21.33 3.28 27.98
C LYS A 202 20.83 4.62 28.54
N ARG A 203 20.46 5.57 27.68
CA ARG A 203 19.89 6.86 28.07
C ARG A 203 18.63 6.70 28.91
N MET A 204 17.73 5.80 28.52
CA MET A 204 16.50 5.52 29.26
C MET A 204 16.79 4.92 30.64
N ARG A 205 17.81 4.06 30.78
CA ARG A 205 18.26 3.53 32.08
C ARG A 205 18.81 4.65 32.97
N GLU A 206 19.59 5.57 32.43
CA GLU A 206 20.15 6.72 33.16
C GLU A 206 19.05 7.67 33.63
N LEU A 207 18.09 8.00 32.76
CA LEU A 207 16.91 8.81 33.10
C LEU A 207 16.06 8.17 34.21
N LYS A 208 15.88 6.85 34.18
CA LYS A 208 15.16 6.12 35.25
C LYS A 208 15.93 6.18 36.57
N LYS A 209 17.27 6.07 36.55
CA LYS A 209 18.12 6.19 37.74
C LYS A 209 18.09 7.60 38.32
N SER A 210 18.17 8.65 37.51
CA SER A 210 18.13 10.04 37.98
C SER A 210 16.77 10.40 38.58
N LYS A 211 15.66 9.99 37.96
CA LYS A 211 14.31 10.14 38.52
C LYS A 211 14.15 9.44 39.88
N ARG A 212 14.67 8.22 40.03
CA ARG A 212 14.67 7.48 41.30
C ARG A 212 15.46 8.18 42.42
N LYS A 213 16.56 8.87 42.09
CA LYS A 213 17.33 9.65 43.07
C LYS A 213 16.59 10.92 43.49
N LYS A 214 16.00 11.65 42.52
CA LYS A 214 15.25 12.88 42.78
C LYS A 214 13.95 12.67 43.57
N GLY A 215 13.30 11.50 43.45
CA GLY A 215 12.11 11.18 44.25
C GLY A 215 12.40 10.61 45.64
N LYS A 216 13.68 10.48 46.04
CA LYS A 216 14.11 10.04 47.38
C LYS A 216 14.72 11.17 48.22
N SER A 217 14.93 12.34 47.63
CA SER A 217 15.23 13.61 48.32
C SER A 217 13.95 14.42 48.42
#